data_AF-A0A2G5T9Q2-F1
#
_entry.id   AF-A0A2G5T9Q2-F1
#
_cell.length_a   1.000
_cell.length_b   1.000
_cell.length_c   1.000
_cell.angle_alpha   90.00
_cell.angle_beta   90.00
_cell.angle_gamma   90.00
#
_symmetry.space_group_name_H-M   'P 1'
#
loop_
_entity.id
_entity.type
_entity.pdbx_description
1 polymer ?
#
loop_
_entity_poly.entity_id
_entity_poly.type
_entity_poly.pdbx_seq_one_letter_code
_entity_poly.pdbx_strand_id
1 'polypeptide(L)'
;MNGFEWRKIQHDFHIVSTTAAIALNIFLIILISTRSPKTMRSYKYLLMGVSIFEMFFSSVDIIVSPIVHSFHTVVIVLTVVGDRPKPLMRVLTSTYCGSFGCFLAMFAMLFVYRYYVVSGNPKVKYFESWYLAPLALTVLLCGFIWAAIGYFLFGPSEEIDAFIRLDLYKELGLHPENITYVAPHFYLINEAGEKVWNWNCINGMSGVCTIVNTTVFFIFQYGIRTYRFLQQITKNPNMSEKARTMQKQLFYALVIQASVPLLLLQLPLMTLFVFALLNIHLGQIAGIDTIAISLFPALDPLPTIFVIKAYRLTILGCLTKCRVAPLSRPTSQVPNAILVSVANM
;
A
#
# COMPACT_ATOMS: atom_id res chain seq x y z
N MET A 1 5.55 -28.67 -9.05
CA MET A 1 6.43 -27.82 -8.22
C MET A 1 6.20 -28.23 -6.78
N ASN A 2 7.25 -28.59 -6.05
CA ASN A 2 7.08 -28.97 -4.64
C ASN A 2 6.95 -27.71 -3.75
N GLY A 3 6.46 -27.85 -2.52
CA GLY A 3 6.24 -26.70 -1.63
C GLY A 3 7.50 -25.91 -1.29
N PHE A 4 8.66 -26.57 -1.31
CA PHE A 4 9.94 -25.93 -1.03
C PHE A 4 10.35 -24.98 -2.17
N GLU A 5 10.26 -25.45 -3.42
CA GLU A 5 10.49 -24.64 -4.61
C GLU A 5 9.54 -23.44 -4.66
N TRP A 6 8.25 -23.66 -4.33
CA TRP A 6 7.26 -22.58 -4.31
C TRP A 6 7.60 -21.50 -3.28
N ARG A 7 7.96 -21.89 -2.05
CA ARG A 7 8.39 -20.94 -1.03
C ARG A 7 9.63 -20.17 -1.42
N LYS A 8 10.59 -20.84 -2.08
CA LYS A 8 11.80 -20.19 -2.58
C LYS A 8 11.46 -19.11 -3.61
N ILE A 9 10.57 -19.41 -4.56
CA ILE A 9 10.10 -18.44 -5.55
C ILE A 9 9.43 -17.24 -4.87
N GLN A 10 8.55 -17.48 -3.89
CA GLN A 10 7.89 -16.40 -3.14
C GLN A 10 8.92 -15.52 -2.40
N HIS A 11 9.91 -16.14 -1.75
CA HIS A 11 10.96 -15.43 -1.05
C HIS A 11 11.83 -14.58 -1.99
N ASP A 12 12.25 -15.14 -3.13
CA ASP A 12 13.03 -14.40 -4.13
C ASP A 12 12.20 -13.23 -4.69
N PHE A 13 10.90 -13.43 -4.90
CA PHE A 13 9.98 -12.39 -5.33
C PHE A 13 9.80 -11.28 -4.29
N HIS A 14 9.76 -11.63 -2.99
CA HIS A 14 9.73 -10.66 -1.90
C HIS A 14 10.97 -9.77 -1.93
N ILE A 15 12.17 -10.34 -2.06
CA ILE A 15 13.41 -9.56 -2.11
C ILE A 15 13.36 -8.53 -3.24
N VAL A 16 12.97 -8.96 -4.45
CA VAL A 16 12.87 -8.09 -5.62
C VAL A 16 11.83 -7.00 -5.39
N SER A 17 10.64 -7.37 -4.90
CA SER A 17 9.52 -6.45 -4.71
C SER A 17 9.79 -5.44 -3.60
N THR A 18 10.34 -5.86 -2.46
CA THR A 18 10.78 -4.99 -1.37
C THR A 18 11.86 -4.02 -1.84
N THR A 19 12.85 -4.49 -2.61
CA THR A 19 13.92 -3.64 -3.13
C THR A 19 13.35 -2.58 -4.07
N ALA A 20 12.45 -2.98 -4.98
CA ALA A 20 11.77 -2.07 -5.88
C ALA A 20 10.89 -1.07 -5.13
N ALA A 21 10.12 -1.52 -4.13
CA ALA A 21 9.25 -0.69 -3.30
C ALA A 21 10.04 0.39 -2.56
N ILE A 22 11.13 0.02 -1.88
CA ILE A 22 11.98 0.96 -1.15
C ILE A 22 12.59 1.98 -2.12
N ALA A 23 13.15 1.52 -3.25
CA ALA A 23 13.77 2.40 -4.24
C ALA A 23 12.77 3.39 -4.85
N LEU A 24 11.59 2.92 -5.26
CA LEU A 24 10.56 3.73 -5.90
C LEU A 24 9.93 4.73 -4.91
N ASN A 25 9.71 4.33 -3.66
CA ASN A 25 9.20 5.24 -2.63
C ASN A 25 10.22 6.31 -2.22
N ILE A 26 11.51 5.96 -2.09
CA ILE A 26 12.58 6.95 -1.89
C ILE A 26 12.61 7.93 -3.07
N PHE A 27 12.56 7.42 -4.29
CA PHE A 27 12.56 8.25 -5.49
C PHE A 27 11.35 9.18 -5.54
N LEU A 28 10.16 8.68 -5.20
CA LEU A 28 8.95 9.49 -5.12
C LEU A 28 9.09 10.59 -4.06
N ILE A 29 9.63 10.29 -2.87
CA ILE A 29 9.88 11.29 -1.81
C ILE A 29 10.82 12.39 -2.31
N ILE A 30 11.88 12.05 -3.06
CA ILE A 30 12.80 13.02 -3.67
C ILE A 30 12.06 13.92 -4.67
N LEU A 31 11.24 13.34 -5.55
CA LEU A 31 10.43 14.08 -6.52
C LEU A 31 9.44 15.03 -5.83
N ILE A 32 8.74 14.53 -4.81
CA ILE A 32 7.80 15.33 -4.02
C ILE A 32 8.53 16.51 -3.37
N SER A 33 9.71 16.27 -2.80
CA SER A 33 10.48 17.30 -2.09
C SER A 33 11.05 18.37 -3.01
N THR A 34 11.48 17.99 -4.21
CA THR A 34 12.25 18.88 -5.11
C THR A 34 11.43 19.47 -6.26
N ARG A 35 10.32 18.83 -6.67
CA ARG A 35 9.59 19.18 -7.90
C ARG A 35 8.10 19.45 -7.70
N SER A 36 7.57 19.33 -6.48
CA SER A 36 6.15 19.63 -6.21
C SER A 36 5.82 21.11 -6.47
N PRO A 37 4.74 21.40 -7.22
CA PRO A 37 4.19 22.75 -7.33
C PRO A 37 3.82 23.35 -5.96
N LYS A 38 4.00 24.67 -5.80
CA LYS A 38 3.65 25.40 -4.57
C LYS A 38 2.17 25.24 -4.17
N THR A 39 1.29 24.94 -5.12
CA THR A 39 -0.14 24.70 -4.93
C THR A 39 -0.46 23.34 -4.27
N MET A 40 0.52 22.43 -4.12
CA MET A 40 0.34 21.10 -3.52
C MET A 40 0.88 21.02 -2.08
N ARG A 41 1.00 22.15 -1.38
CA ARG A 41 1.80 22.25 -0.15
C ARG A 41 1.40 21.25 0.93
N SER A 42 0.11 21.02 1.21
CA SER A 42 -0.34 20.10 2.26
C SER A 42 -0.45 18.66 1.75
N TYR A 43 -0.85 18.47 0.49
CA TYR A 43 -0.95 17.17 -0.18
C TYR A 43 0.39 16.43 -0.25
N LYS A 44 1.49 17.17 -0.43
CA LYS A 44 2.84 16.59 -0.51
C LYS A 44 3.21 15.81 0.76
N TYR A 45 2.80 16.30 1.93
CA TYR A 45 3.10 15.64 3.21
C TYR A 45 2.28 14.35 3.39
N LEU A 46 1.03 14.33 2.89
CA LEU A 46 0.22 13.11 2.88
C LEU A 46 0.83 12.05 1.97
N LEU A 47 1.26 12.43 0.76
CA LEU A 47 1.94 11.50 -0.16
C LEU A 47 3.27 10.99 0.41
N MET A 48 4.07 11.86 1.02
CA MET A 48 5.30 11.44 1.71
C MET A 48 4.99 10.47 2.87
N GLY A 49 3.92 10.72 3.62
CA GLY A 49 3.47 9.83 4.70
C GLY A 49 3.11 8.43 4.19
N VAL A 50 2.40 8.34 3.06
CA VAL A 50 2.11 7.05 2.41
C VAL A 50 3.41 6.35 1.99
N SER A 51 4.32 7.04 1.32
CA SER A 51 5.60 6.44 0.91
C SER A 51 6.45 5.95 2.07
N ILE A 52 6.49 6.70 3.18
CA ILE A 52 7.21 6.28 4.40
C ILE A 52 6.56 5.02 4.98
N PHE A 53 5.22 4.98 5.03
CA PHE A 53 4.51 3.81 5.54
C PHE A 53 4.67 2.58 4.64
N GLU A 54 4.71 2.75 3.32
CA GLU A 54 4.99 1.66 2.38
C GLU A 54 6.40 1.09 2.52
N MET A 55 7.39 1.94 2.79
CA MET A 55 8.75 1.48 3.10
C MET A 55 8.78 0.70 4.42
N PHE A 56 8.07 1.17 5.45
CA PHE A 56 7.91 0.44 6.70
C PHE A 56 7.25 -0.92 6.48
N PHE A 57 6.12 -0.96 5.76
CA PHE A 57 5.43 -2.19 5.43
C PHE A 57 6.32 -3.16 4.66
N SER A 58 7.05 -2.68 3.64
CA SER A 58 7.98 -3.51 2.86
C SER A 58 9.11 -4.09 3.73
N SER A 59 9.53 -3.36 4.77
CA SER A 59 10.52 -3.84 5.73
C SER A 59 9.92 -4.91 6.66
N VAL A 60 8.68 -4.74 7.11
CA VAL A 60 7.97 -5.76 7.89
C VAL A 60 7.71 -7.01 7.03
N ASP A 61 7.28 -6.84 5.78
CA ASP A 61 6.99 -7.91 4.83
C ASP A 61 8.21 -8.81 4.59
N ILE A 62 9.40 -8.25 4.32
CA ILE A 62 10.61 -9.06 4.13
C ILE A 62 11.06 -9.76 5.41
N ILE A 63 10.88 -9.13 6.59
CA ILE A 63 11.23 -9.75 7.88
C ILE A 63 10.26 -10.92 8.16
N VAL A 64 8.96 -10.70 7.98
CA VAL A 64 7.95 -11.75 8.20
C VAL A 64 8.07 -12.83 7.15
N SER A 65 8.39 -12.49 5.90
CA SER A 65 8.37 -13.38 4.74
C SER A 65 7.10 -14.26 4.74
N PRO A 66 5.91 -13.63 4.69
CA PRO A 66 4.64 -14.32 4.89
C PRO A 66 4.34 -15.30 3.77
N ILE A 67 3.73 -16.43 4.11
CA ILE A 67 3.21 -17.41 3.17
C ILE A 67 1.71 -17.48 3.41
N VAL A 68 0.95 -17.11 2.40
CA VAL A 68 -0.51 -17.27 2.40
C VAL A 68 -0.80 -18.66 1.84
N HIS A 69 -1.56 -19.43 2.61
CA HIS A 69 -1.99 -20.76 2.22
C HIS A 69 -3.45 -20.98 2.61
N SER A 70 -4.12 -21.89 1.92
CA SER A 70 -5.49 -22.28 2.22
C SER A 70 -5.52 -23.77 2.54
N PHE A 71 -5.94 -24.12 3.75
CA PHE A 71 -6.16 -25.50 4.20
C PHE A 71 -7.66 -25.68 4.44
N HIS A 72 -8.39 -26.24 3.48
CA HIS A 72 -9.84 -26.46 3.58
C HIS A 72 -10.61 -25.19 4.03
N THR A 73 -11.14 -25.18 5.26
CA THR A 73 -11.92 -24.07 5.84
C THR A 73 -11.05 -22.97 6.47
N VAL A 74 -9.73 -23.11 6.45
CA VAL A 74 -8.77 -22.22 7.11
C VAL A 74 -7.94 -21.47 6.07
N VAL A 75 -8.00 -20.14 6.10
CA VAL A 75 -6.99 -19.29 5.43
C VAL A 75 -5.93 -18.95 6.46
N ILE A 76 -4.67 -19.19 6.11
CA ILE A 76 -3.56 -18.97 7.03
C ILE A 76 -2.51 -18.06 6.39
N VAL A 77 -2.12 -17.03 7.13
CA VAL A 77 -0.94 -16.23 6.85
C VAL A 77 0.13 -16.70 7.83
N LEU A 78 1.06 -17.55 7.36
CA LEU A 78 2.10 -18.14 8.20
C LEU A 78 3.47 -17.56 7.92
N THR A 79 4.34 -17.62 8.92
CA THR A 79 5.76 -17.33 8.80
C THR A 79 6.57 -18.44 9.46
N VAL A 80 7.71 -18.79 8.85
CA VAL A 80 8.68 -19.73 9.43
C VAL A 80 9.48 -19.00 10.49
N VAL A 81 9.47 -19.48 11.72
CA VAL A 81 10.10 -18.80 12.86
C VAL A 81 11.63 -18.92 12.79
N GLY A 82 12.15 -20.13 12.56
CA GLY A 82 13.59 -20.41 12.61
C GLY A 82 14.17 -20.11 13.99
N ASP A 83 15.37 -19.53 14.05
CA ASP A 83 16.04 -19.14 15.30
C ASP A 83 15.48 -17.85 15.95
N ARG A 84 14.42 -17.28 15.37
CA ARG A 84 13.87 -15.99 15.81
C ARG A 84 12.89 -16.20 16.97
N PRO A 85 12.73 -15.22 17.88
CA PRO A 85 11.77 -15.35 18.97
C PRO A 85 10.33 -15.49 18.43
N LYS A 86 9.68 -16.63 18.71
CA LYS A 86 8.30 -16.92 18.27
C LYS A 86 7.29 -15.82 18.66
N PRO A 87 7.33 -15.22 19.88
CA PRO A 87 6.45 -14.11 20.24
C PRO A 87 6.67 -12.87 19.37
N LEU A 88 7.91 -12.54 19.04
CA LEU A 88 8.25 -11.42 18.17
C LEU A 88 7.70 -11.65 16.76
N MET A 89 7.91 -12.85 16.21
CA MET A 89 7.39 -13.20 14.88
C MET A 89 5.87 -13.16 14.83
N ARG A 90 5.19 -13.55 15.91
CA ARG A 90 3.73 -13.45 16.01
C ARG A 90 3.27 -12.00 15.97
N VAL A 91 3.88 -11.13 16.77
CA VAL A 91 3.60 -9.69 16.74
C VAL A 91 3.82 -9.12 15.35
N LEU A 92 4.96 -9.40 14.73
CA LEU A 92 5.27 -8.91 13.38
C LEU A 92 4.29 -9.42 12.32
N THR A 93 3.86 -10.68 12.40
CA THR A 93 2.85 -11.25 11.48
C THR A 93 1.50 -10.55 11.67
N SER A 94 1.10 -10.29 12.91
CA SER A 94 -0.12 -9.51 13.19
C SER A 94 0.01 -8.06 12.74
N THR A 95 1.17 -7.42 12.90
CA THR A 95 1.45 -6.06 12.40
C THR A 95 1.43 -6.00 10.87
N TYR A 96 1.96 -7.03 10.19
CA TYR A 96 1.86 -7.18 8.75
C TYR A 96 0.39 -7.17 8.31
N CYS A 97 -0.46 -8.03 8.90
CA CYS A 97 -1.90 -8.03 8.61
C CYS A 97 -2.58 -6.70 8.97
N GLY A 98 -2.22 -6.10 10.10
CA GLY A 98 -2.79 -4.83 10.56
C GLY A 98 -2.45 -3.65 9.63
N SER A 99 -1.33 -3.72 8.90
CA SER A 99 -0.93 -2.66 7.98
C SER A 99 -1.94 -2.44 6.84
N PHE A 100 -2.75 -3.45 6.49
CA PHE A 100 -3.86 -3.28 5.55
C PHE A 100 -4.91 -2.28 6.05
N GLY A 101 -5.18 -2.26 7.37
CA GLY A 101 -6.06 -1.27 7.99
C GLY A 101 -5.49 0.15 7.87
N CYS A 102 -4.18 0.32 8.04
CA CYS A 102 -3.51 1.61 7.81
C CYS A 102 -3.63 2.05 6.34
N PHE A 103 -3.36 1.17 5.37
CA PHE A 103 -3.48 1.51 3.94
C PHE A 103 -4.88 2.01 3.59
N LEU A 104 -5.92 1.27 3.97
CA LEU A 104 -7.30 1.67 3.71
C LEU A 104 -7.66 3.02 4.34
N ALA A 105 -7.24 3.25 5.59
CA ALA A 105 -7.46 4.53 6.27
C ALA A 105 -6.71 5.69 5.58
N MET A 106 -5.47 5.48 5.14
CA MET A 106 -4.71 6.49 4.39
C MET A 106 -5.39 6.85 3.07
N PHE A 107 -5.85 5.87 2.30
CA PHE A 107 -6.59 6.14 1.05
C PHE A 107 -7.89 6.92 1.32
N ALA A 108 -8.67 6.52 2.32
CA ALA A 108 -9.88 7.25 2.71
C ALA A 108 -9.55 8.72 3.02
N MET A 109 -8.50 8.99 3.80
CA MET A 109 -8.06 10.34 4.13
C MET A 109 -7.59 11.13 2.90
N LEU A 110 -6.89 10.49 1.96
CA LEU A 110 -6.48 11.13 0.69
C LEU A 110 -7.70 11.55 -0.14
N PHE A 111 -8.73 10.72 -0.23
CA PHE A 111 -9.97 11.08 -0.96
C PHE A 111 -10.72 12.22 -0.27
N VAL A 112 -10.83 12.19 1.06
CA VAL A 112 -11.42 13.28 1.85
C VAL A 112 -10.67 14.60 1.61
N TYR A 113 -9.34 14.56 1.73
CA TYR A 113 -8.49 15.72 1.47
C TYR A 113 -8.67 16.25 0.04
N ARG A 114 -8.68 15.37 -0.96
CA ARG A 114 -8.84 15.75 -2.37
C ARG A 114 -10.15 16.48 -2.62
N TYR A 115 -11.24 15.99 -2.05
CA TYR A 115 -12.52 16.67 -2.13
C TYR A 115 -12.44 18.07 -1.49
N TYR A 116 -11.91 18.19 -0.28
CA TYR A 116 -11.83 19.48 0.41
C TYR A 116 -11.00 20.51 -0.34
N VAL A 117 -9.87 20.11 -0.93
CA VAL A 117 -9.05 21.02 -1.77
C VAL A 117 -9.82 21.46 -3.00
N VAL A 118 -10.42 20.53 -3.71
CA VAL A 118 -11.11 20.81 -4.97
C VAL A 118 -12.33 21.69 -4.74
N SER A 119 -13.09 21.43 -3.68
CA SER A 119 -14.31 22.18 -3.37
C SER A 119 -14.07 23.50 -2.62
N GLY A 120 -12.82 23.84 -2.29
CA GLY A 120 -12.50 24.99 -1.44
C GLY A 120 -13.09 24.87 -0.02
N ASN A 121 -13.26 23.66 0.50
CA ASN A 121 -13.87 23.44 1.81
C ASN A 121 -12.94 23.96 2.93
N PRO A 122 -13.41 24.79 3.87
CA PRO A 122 -12.57 25.31 4.96
C PRO A 122 -12.03 24.21 5.89
N LYS A 123 -12.61 22.99 5.87
CA LYS A 123 -12.11 21.82 6.60
C LYS A 123 -10.76 21.31 6.07
N VAL A 124 -10.26 21.81 4.93
CA VAL A 124 -8.90 21.49 4.46
C VAL A 124 -7.83 21.85 5.50
N LYS A 125 -8.10 22.83 6.38
CA LYS A 125 -7.22 23.23 7.48
C LYS A 125 -6.84 22.08 8.43
N TYR A 126 -7.68 21.05 8.53
CA TYR A 126 -7.38 19.86 9.36
C TYR A 126 -6.25 19.00 8.77
N PHE A 127 -5.88 19.21 7.51
CA PHE A 127 -4.77 18.52 6.86
C PHE A 127 -3.50 19.37 6.81
N GLU A 128 -3.40 20.37 7.68
CA GLU A 128 -2.27 21.29 7.74
C GLU A 128 -1.65 21.33 9.13
N SER A 129 -0.33 21.47 9.19
CA SER A 129 0.41 21.66 10.45
C SER A 129 0.12 20.53 11.46
N TRP A 130 -0.06 20.88 12.74
CA TRP A 130 -0.28 19.94 13.84
C TRP A 130 -1.60 19.16 13.75
N TYR A 131 -2.58 19.60 12.95
CA TYR A 131 -3.83 18.86 12.74
C TYR A 131 -3.62 17.53 11.98
N LEU A 132 -2.45 17.32 11.37
CA LEU A 132 -2.06 16.03 10.81
C LEU A 132 -1.85 14.94 11.87
N ALA A 133 -1.50 15.30 13.10
CA ALA A 133 -1.26 14.33 14.18
C ALA A 133 -2.48 13.47 14.52
N PRO A 134 -3.69 14.02 14.79
CA PRO A 134 -4.87 13.21 15.05
C PRO A 134 -5.32 12.38 13.83
N LEU A 135 -5.06 12.85 12.60
CA LEU A 135 -5.31 12.08 11.39
C LEU A 135 -4.38 10.86 11.30
N ALA A 136 -3.07 11.06 11.54
CA ALA A 136 -2.10 9.98 11.60
C ALA A 136 -2.44 8.98 12.71
N LEU A 137 -2.87 9.47 13.88
CA LEU A 137 -3.32 8.59 14.97
C LEU A 137 -4.52 7.75 14.55
N THR A 138 -5.49 8.32 13.83
CA THR A 138 -6.66 7.57 13.33
C THR A 138 -6.23 6.45 12.37
N VAL A 139 -5.30 6.74 11.46
CA VAL A 139 -4.72 5.72 10.56
C VAL A 139 -4.06 4.60 11.35
N LEU A 140 -3.20 4.94 12.32
CA LEU A 140 -2.50 3.96 13.14
C LEU A 140 -3.46 3.15 14.02
N LEU A 141 -4.53 3.76 14.52
CA LEU A 141 -5.57 3.07 15.29
C LEU A 141 -6.29 2.02 14.44
N CYS A 142 -6.63 2.32 13.18
CA CYS A 142 -7.22 1.33 12.28
C CYS A 142 -6.31 0.11 12.11
N GLY A 143 -5.01 0.33 11.88
CA GLY A 143 -4.07 -0.78 11.76
C GLY A 143 -3.81 -1.51 13.07
N PHE A 144 -3.77 -0.80 14.19
CA PHE A 144 -3.62 -1.39 15.52
C PHE A 144 -4.81 -2.29 15.88
N ILE A 145 -6.04 -1.84 15.66
CA ILE A 145 -7.24 -2.65 15.92
C ILE A 145 -7.21 -3.93 15.08
N TRP A 146 -6.87 -3.83 13.79
CA TRP A 146 -6.76 -5.01 12.93
C TRP A 146 -5.63 -5.94 13.39
N ALA A 147 -4.45 -5.41 13.72
CA ALA A 147 -3.35 -6.20 14.27
C ALA A 147 -3.76 -6.90 15.58
N ALA A 148 -4.48 -6.22 16.47
CA ALA A 148 -4.99 -6.78 17.72
C ALA A 148 -5.98 -7.91 17.46
N ILE A 149 -6.91 -7.74 16.52
CA ILE A 149 -7.81 -8.81 16.07
C ILE A 149 -6.99 -10.02 15.57
N GLY A 150 -6.00 -9.78 14.71
CA GLY A 150 -5.13 -10.84 14.20
C GLY A 150 -4.36 -11.58 15.31
N TYR A 151 -3.87 -10.83 16.30
CA TYR A 151 -3.09 -11.38 17.39
C TYR A 151 -3.95 -12.20 18.38
N PHE A 152 -5.09 -11.65 18.79
CA PHE A 152 -5.92 -12.21 19.87
C PHE A 152 -6.99 -13.19 19.38
N LEU A 153 -7.59 -12.94 18.21
CA LEU A 153 -8.75 -13.72 17.73
C LEU A 153 -8.39 -14.71 16.63
N PHE A 154 -7.29 -14.48 15.90
CA PHE A 154 -6.84 -15.34 14.80
C PHE A 154 -5.46 -15.96 15.07
N GLY A 155 -4.98 -15.91 16.31
CA GLY A 155 -3.66 -16.46 16.66
C GLY A 155 -3.63 -18.00 16.67
N PRO A 156 -2.45 -18.59 16.86
CA PRO A 156 -2.30 -20.05 16.91
C PRO A 156 -3.08 -20.70 18.04
N SER A 157 -3.62 -21.88 17.78
CA SER A 157 -4.29 -22.74 18.75
C SER A 157 -3.96 -24.21 18.50
N GLU A 158 -4.04 -25.04 19.53
CA GLU A 158 -3.80 -26.49 19.43
C GLU A 158 -4.75 -27.16 18.42
N GLU A 159 -5.98 -26.66 18.34
CA GLU A 159 -7.01 -27.15 17.42
C GLU A 159 -6.66 -26.89 15.95
N ILE A 160 -6.22 -25.65 15.62
CA ILE A 160 -5.77 -25.32 14.26
C ILE A 160 -4.49 -26.09 13.94
N ASP A 161 -3.55 -26.17 14.89
CA ASP A 161 -2.29 -26.88 14.71
C ASP A 161 -2.53 -28.36 14.39
N ALA A 162 -3.45 -29.02 15.11
CA ALA A 162 -3.83 -30.40 14.84
C ALA A 162 -4.51 -30.54 13.46
N PHE A 163 -5.41 -29.60 13.13
CA PHE A 163 -6.14 -29.61 11.86
C PHE A 163 -5.21 -29.49 10.64
N ILE A 164 -4.25 -28.57 10.66
CA ILE A 164 -3.38 -28.32 9.49
C ILE A 164 -2.14 -29.22 9.45
N ARG A 165 -1.78 -29.94 10.53
CA ARG A 165 -0.47 -30.60 10.68
C ARG A 165 -0.08 -31.47 9.50
N LEU A 166 -0.98 -32.35 9.05
CA LEU A 166 -0.70 -33.30 7.98
C LEU A 166 -0.51 -32.59 6.64
N ASP A 167 -1.41 -31.66 6.31
CA ASP A 167 -1.39 -30.94 5.04
C ASP A 167 -0.24 -29.93 4.98
N LEU A 168 0.06 -29.27 6.10
CA LEU A 168 1.22 -28.39 6.26
C LEU A 168 2.53 -29.15 5.98
N TYR A 169 2.65 -30.39 6.48
CA TYR A 169 3.82 -31.21 6.21
C TYR A 169 3.85 -31.71 4.75
N LYS A 170 2.73 -32.20 4.22
CA LYS A 170 2.68 -32.70 2.84
C LYS A 170 2.91 -31.62 1.79
N GLU A 171 2.30 -30.46 1.97
CA GLU A 171 2.30 -29.39 0.96
C GLU A 171 3.46 -28.42 1.13
N LEU A 172 3.93 -28.19 2.36
CA LEU A 172 5.00 -27.24 2.66
C LEU A 172 6.21 -27.88 3.37
N GLY A 173 6.16 -29.12 3.86
CA GLY A 173 7.27 -29.72 4.61
C GLY A 173 7.58 -28.94 5.89
N LEU A 174 6.56 -28.35 6.51
CA LEU A 174 6.65 -27.58 7.74
C LEU A 174 5.86 -28.27 8.85
N HIS A 175 6.21 -27.93 10.09
CA HIS A 175 5.49 -28.36 11.28
C HIS A 175 4.99 -27.13 12.07
N PRO A 176 3.83 -27.20 12.75
CA PRO A 176 3.27 -26.08 13.51
C PRO A 176 4.23 -25.47 14.55
N GLU A 177 5.13 -26.29 15.10
CA GLU A 177 6.15 -25.88 16.06
C GLU A 177 7.10 -24.84 15.47
N ASN A 178 7.42 -24.98 14.18
CA ASN A 178 8.40 -24.17 13.44
C ASN A 178 7.80 -22.90 12.84
N ILE A 179 6.49 -22.68 12.97
CA ILE A 179 5.78 -21.54 12.39
C ILE A 179 5.02 -20.75 13.45
N THR A 180 4.65 -19.53 13.10
CA THR A 180 3.55 -18.81 13.74
C THR A 180 2.69 -18.22 12.63
N TYR A 181 1.44 -17.86 12.96
CA TYR A 181 0.48 -17.49 11.95
C TYR A 181 -0.67 -16.64 12.48
N VAL A 182 -1.38 -16.04 11.53
CA VAL A 182 -2.71 -15.45 11.68
C VAL A 182 -3.65 -16.29 10.81
N ALA A 183 -4.59 -17.00 11.43
CA ALA A 183 -5.48 -17.96 10.78
C ALA A 183 -6.95 -17.68 11.15
N PRO A 184 -7.65 -16.81 10.39
CA PRO A 184 -9.10 -16.77 10.43
C PRO A 184 -9.66 -18.14 9.99
N HIS A 185 -10.26 -18.83 10.95
CA HIS A 185 -10.89 -20.14 10.77
C HIS A 185 -12.37 -20.01 11.15
N PHE A 186 -13.24 -20.02 10.15
CA PHE A 186 -14.65 -19.65 10.34
C PHE A 186 -15.45 -20.72 11.08
N TYR A 187 -15.19 -21.98 10.77
CA TYR A 187 -15.85 -23.13 11.37
C TYR A 187 -14.99 -24.39 11.20
N LEU A 188 -15.24 -25.35 12.09
CA LEU A 188 -14.69 -26.70 12.00
C LEU A 188 -15.81 -27.68 11.69
N ILE A 189 -15.44 -28.84 11.15
CA ILE A 189 -16.35 -29.95 10.91
C ILE A 189 -16.09 -30.96 12.02
N ASN A 190 -17.09 -31.22 12.86
CA ASN A 190 -16.98 -32.20 13.95
C ASN A 190 -17.00 -33.65 13.41
N GLU A 191 -16.81 -34.63 14.29
CA GLU A 191 -16.85 -36.06 13.93
C GLU A 191 -18.20 -36.50 13.32
N ALA A 192 -19.29 -35.80 13.64
CA ALA A 192 -20.62 -36.03 13.06
C ALA A 192 -20.82 -35.36 11.68
N GLY A 193 -19.81 -34.66 11.16
CA GLY A 193 -19.87 -33.94 9.88
C GLY A 193 -20.58 -32.58 9.96
N GLU A 194 -20.88 -32.09 11.16
CA GLU A 194 -21.59 -30.83 11.39
C GLU A 194 -20.62 -29.65 11.52
N LYS A 195 -21.05 -28.47 11.04
CA LYS A 195 -20.27 -27.23 11.14
C LYS A 195 -20.41 -26.62 12.52
N VAL A 196 -19.29 -26.54 13.25
CA VAL A 196 -19.17 -25.82 14.52
C VAL A 196 -18.54 -24.46 14.27
N TRP A 197 -19.32 -23.40 14.45
CA TRP A 197 -18.89 -22.03 14.19
C TRP A 197 -17.90 -21.51 15.24
N ASN A 198 -16.82 -20.88 14.78
CA ASN A 198 -15.93 -20.16 15.67
C ASN A 198 -16.39 -18.70 15.85
N TRP A 199 -17.07 -18.45 16.95
CA TRP A 199 -17.56 -17.11 17.32
C TRP A 199 -16.44 -16.08 17.53
N ASN A 200 -15.26 -16.48 18.00
CA ASN A 200 -14.12 -15.57 18.13
C ASN A 200 -13.64 -15.11 16.75
N CYS A 201 -13.57 -16.04 15.78
CA CYS A 201 -13.22 -15.69 14.41
C CYS A 201 -14.30 -14.82 13.76
N ILE A 202 -15.58 -15.14 13.96
CA ILE A 202 -16.70 -14.35 13.42
C ILE A 202 -16.65 -12.91 13.97
N ASN A 203 -16.46 -12.75 15.28
CA ASN A 203 -16.34 -11.43 15.90
C ASN A 203 -15.13 -10.65 15.38
N GLY A 204 -13.97 -11.32 15.26
CA GLY A 204 -12.77 -10.71 14.69
C GLY A 204 -12.98 -10.29 13.24
N MET A 205 -13.57 -11.15 12.41
CA MET A 205 -13.83 -10.85 11.01
C MET A 205 -14.87 -9.73 10.87
N SER A 206 -15.88 -9.66 11.75
CA SER A 206 -16.82 -8.55 11.78
C SER A 206 -16.12 -7.22 12.07
N GLY A 207 -15.10 -7.21 12.94
CA GLY A 207 -14.26 -6.04 13.19
C GLY A 207 -13.48 -5.62 11.94
N VAL A 208 -12.81 -6.57 11.28
CA VAL A 208 -12.10 -6.34 10.01
C VAL A 208 -13.04 -5.80 8.93
N CYS A 209 -14.19 -6.46 8.73
CA CYS A 209 -15.22 -6.04 7.78
C CYS A 209 -15.74 -4.63 8.08
N THR A 210 -15.89 -4.25 9.35
CA THR A 210 -16.29 -2.87 9.72
C THR A 210 -15.26 -1.85 9.26
N ILE A 211 -13.96 -2.11 9.46
CA ILE A 211 -12.87 -1.24 9.00
C ILE A 211 -12.90 -1.12 7.47
N VAL A 212 -12.96 -2.24 6.77
CA VAL A 212 -12.98 -2.28 5.29
C VAL A 212 -14.20 -1.54 4.75
N ASN A 213 -15.41 -1.88 5.19
CA ASN A 213 -16.63 -1.27 4.66
C ASN A 213 -16.69 0.24 4.95
N THR A 214 -16.26 0.68 6.15
CA THR A 214 -16.24 2.10 6.50
C THR A 214 -15.24 2.85 5.61
N THR A 215 -14.01 2.37 5.50
CA THR A 215 -12.97 3.04 4.69
C THR A 215 -13.34 3.07 3.21
N VAL A 216 -13.83 1.96 2.65
CA VAL A 216 -14.33 1.87 1.27
C VAL A 216 -15.49 2.83 1.04
N PHE A 217 -16.44 2.94 1.98
CA PHE A 217 -17.52 3.92 1.90
C PHE A 217 -16.98 5.35 1.76
N PHE A 218 -16.02 5.76 2.60
CA PHE A 218 -15.40 7.08 2.50
C PHE A 218 -14.68 7.29 1.17
N ILE A 219 -13.92 6.31 0.70
CA ILE A 219 -13.22 6.35 -0.59
C ILE A 219 -14.22 6.60 -1.74
N PHE A 220 -15.28 5.79 -1.83
CA PHE A 220 -16.29 5.94 -2.89
C PHE A 220 -17.08 7.24 -2.76
N GLN A 221 -17.55 7.57 -1.55
CA GLN A 221 -18.34 8.78 -1.32
C GLN A 221 -17.57 10.04 -1.73
N TYR A 222 -16.33 10.19 -1.26
CA TYR A 222 -15.51 11.37 -1.55
C TYR A 222 -14.91 11.32 -2.96
N GLY A 223 -14.66 10.13 -3.52
CA GLY A 223 -14.31 9.95 -4.92
C GLY A 223 -15.39 10.46 -5.87
N ILE A 224 -16.64 10.02 -5.68
CA ILE A 224 -17.79 10.45 -6.48
C ILE A 224 -18.04 11.96 -6.32
N ARG A 225 -17.99 12.48 -5.09
CA ARG A 225 -18.14 13.92 -4.83
C ARG A 225 -17.07 14.74 -5.54
N THR A 226 -15.81 14.31 -5.48
CA THR A 226 -14.71 14.99 -6.18
C THR A 226 -14.91 14.96 -7.69
N TYR A 227 -15.30 13.81 -8.25
CA TYR A 227 -15.57 13.68 -9.68
C TYR A 227 -16.68 14.63 -10.15
N ARG A 228 -17.83 14.63 -9.45
CA ARG A 228 -18.97 15.51 -9.78
C ARG A 228 -18.58 16.98 -9.71
N PHE A 229 -17.81 17.38 -8.69
CA PHE A 229 -17.37 18.76 -8.55
C PHE A 229 -16.40 19.18 -9.67
N LEU A 230 -15.46 18.30 -10.05
CA LEU A 230 -14.56 18.55 -11.19
C LEU A 230 -15.31 18.67 -12.53
N GLN A 231 -16.43 17.96 -12.70
CA GLN A 231 -17.30 18.11 -13.86
C GLN A 231 -18.07 19.44 -13.87
N GLN A 232 -18.53 19.91 -12.71
CA GLN A 232 -19.22 21.20 -12.59
C GLN A 232 -18.27 22.36 -12.90
N ILE A 233 -17.09 22.39 -12.28
CA ILE A 233 -16.06 23.39 -12.56
C ILE A 233 -15.59 23.34 -14.01
N THR A 234 -15.65 22.16 -14.63
CA THR A 234 -15.30 22.00 -16.04
C THR A 234 -16.16 22.84 -16.99
N LYS A 235 -17.37 23.19 -16.56
CA LYS A 235 -18.33 24.01 -17.30
C LYS A 235 -18.28 25.49 -16.91
N ASN A 236 -17.49 25.85 -15.89
CA ASN A 236 -17.41 27.21 -15.37
C ASN A 236 -16.19 27.96 -15.98
N PRO A 237 -16.40 29.08 -16.71
CA PRO A 237 -15.32 29.82 -17.36
C PRO A 237 -14.38 30.57 -16.39
N ASN A 238 -14.76 30.73 -15.12
CA ASN A 238 -14.03 31.59 -14.17
C ASN A 238 -12.78 30.96 -13.53
N MET A 239 -12.46 29.69 -13.83
CA MET A 239 -11.26 29.03 -13.28
C MET A 239 -10.19 28.84 -14.35
N SER A 240 -8.95 29.23 -14.04
CA SER A 240 -7.80 29.04 -14.94
C SER A 240 -7.64 27.57 -15.37
N GLU A 241 -7.47 27.35 -16.68
CA GLU A 241 -7.25 26.02 -17.26
C GLU A 241 -6.08 25.26 -16.64
N LYS A 242 -5.03 25.99 -16.22
CA LYS A 242 -3.84 25.42 -15.58
C LYS A 242 -4.18 24.80 -14.22
N ALA A 243 -4.97 25.50 -13.39
CA ALA A 243 -5.41 24.99 -12.10
C ALA A 243 -6.34 23.78 -12.29
N ARG A 244 -7.25 23.85 -13.27
CA ARG A 244 -8.19 22.77 -13.59
C ARG A 244 -7.50 21.48 -14.00
N THR A 245 -6.51 21.60 -14.88
CA THR A 245 -5.71 20.46 -15.36
C THR A 245 -4.95 19.79 -14.23
N MET A 246 -4.36 20.59 -13.32
CA MET A 246 -3.65 20.06 -12.16
C MET A 246 -4.59 19.27 -11.24
N GLN A 247 -5.76 19.81 -10.90
CA GLN A 247 -6.71 19.11 -10.02
C GLN A 247 -7.21 17.79 -10.61
N LYS A 248 -7.42 17.74 -11.93
CA LYS A 248 -7.75 16.49 -12.64
C LYS A 248 -6.62 15.47 -12.57
N GLN A 249 -5.38 15.88 -12.83
CA GLN A 249 -4.23 14.97 -12.76
C GLN A 249 -4.09 14.34 -11.38
N LEU A 250 -4.18 15.14 -10.31
CA LEU A 250 -4.08 14.63 -8.94
C LEU A 250 -5.23 13.69 -8.57
N PHE A 251 -6.45 13.99 -9.04
CA PHE A 251 -7.58 13.10 -8.80
C PHE A 251 -7.43 11.77 -9.56
N TYR A 252 -7.08 11.79 -10.85
CA TYR A 252 -6.88 10.56 -11.61
C TYR A 252 -5.69 9.74 -11.12
N ALA A 253 -4.60 10.40 -10.71
CA ALA A 253 -3.49 9.73 -10.05
C ALA A 253 -3.99 8.97 -8.82
N LEU A 254 -4.73 9.64 -7.93
CA LEU A 254 -5.28 9.02 -6.72
C LEU A 254 -6.26 7.87 -7.01
N VAL A 255 -7.11 8.00 -8.03
CA VAL A 255 -8.03 6.91 -8.44
C VAL A 255 -7.27 5.70 -8.94
N ILE A 256 -6.22 5.91 -9.75
CA ILE A 256 -5.38 4.80 -10.23
C ILE A 256 -4.62 4.19 -9.07
N GLN A 257 -4.01 4.99 -8.18
CA GLN A 257 -3.35 4.49 -6.97
C GLN A 257 -4.30 3.63 -6.14
N ALA A 258 -5.49 4.12 -5.82
CA ALA A 258 -6.47 3.39 -5.02
C ALA A 258 -6.99 2.10 -5.71
N SER A 259 -6.87 2.00 -7.04
CA SER A 259 -7.17 0.75 -7.75
C SER A 259 -6.10 -0.32 -7.58
N VAL A 260 -4.83 0.06 -7.33
CA VAL A 260 -3.73 -0.88 -7.10
C VAL A 260 -3.98 -1.79 -5.89
N PRO A 261 -4.23 -1.29 -4.66
CA PRO A 261 -4.52 -2.14 -3.51
C PRO A 261 -5.88 -2.84 -3.62
N LEU A 262 -6.86 -2.27 -4.35
CA LEU A 262 -8.11 -2.97 -4.62
C LEU A 262 -7.85 -4.28 -5.40
N LEU A 263 -7.03 -4.20 -6.45
CA LEU A 263 -6.73 -5.34 -7.31
C LEU A 263 -5.73 -6.32 -6.68
N LEU A 264 -4.72 -5.82 -5.96
CA LEU A 264 -3.60 -6.64 -5.47
C LEU A 264 -3.75 -7.08 -4.00
N LEU A 265 -4.55 -6.39 -3.19
CA LEU A 265 -4.77 -6.74 -1.79
C LEU A 265 -6.20 -7.21 -1.56
N GLN A 266 -7.19 -6.42 -1.96
CA GLN A 266 -8.58 -6.67 -1.56
C GLN A 266 -9.22 -7.83 -2.33
N LEU A 267 -9.14 -7.85 -3.67
CA LEU A 267 -9.78 -8.90 -4.47
C LEU A 267 -9.22 -10.30 -4.16
N PRO A 268 -7.88 -10.52 -4.09
CA PRO A 268 -7.33 -11.85 -3.82
C PRO A 268 -7.73 -12.37 -2.43
N LEU A 269 -7.63 -11.52 -1.40
CA LEU A 269 -8.04 -11.87 -0.03
C LEU A 269 -9.54 -12.20 0.07
N MET A 270 -10.40 -11.42 -0.60
CA MET A 270 -11.84 -11.71 -0.63
C MET A 270 -12.12 -13.06 -1.28
N THR A 271 -11.43 -13.38 -2.37
CA THR A 271 -11.54 -14.68 -3.03
C THR A 271 -11.12 -15.82 -2.10
N LEU A 272 -10.01 -15.67 -1.35
CA LEU A 272 -9.58 -16.67 -0.37
C LEU A 272 -10.63 -16.90 0.73
N PHE A 273 -11.16 -15.82 1.31
CA PHE A 273 -12.15 -15.95 2.38
C PHE A 273 -13.46 -16.58 1.89
N VAL A 274 -13.92 -16.24 0.69
CA VAL A 274 -15.10 -16.87 0.08
C VAL A 274 -14.87 -18.37 -0.12
N PHE A 275 -13.72 -18.76 -0.67
CA PHE A 275 -13.41 -20.18 -0.87
C PHE A 275 -13.28 -20.95 0.44
N ALA A 276 -12.65 -20.38 1.46
CA ALA A 276 -12.57 -21.01 2.78
C ALA A 276 -13.97 -21.20 3.41
N LEU A 277 -14.87 -20.22 3.28
CA LEU A 277 -16.26 -20.37 3.74
C LEU A 277 -17.00 -21.51 3.00
N LEU A 278 -16.71 -21.68 1.71
CA LEU A 278 -17.26 -22.76 0.88
C LEU A 278 -16.54 -24.12 1.07
N ASN A 279 -15.53 -24.21 1.94
CA ASN A 279 -14.68 -25.38 2.12
C ASN A 279 -13.97 -25.82 0.82
N ILE A 280 -13.54 -24.85 0.01
CA ILE A 280 -12.77 -25.09 -1.21
C ILE A 280 -11.29 -24.88 -0.89
N HIS A 281 -10.53 -25.96 -0.92
CA HIS A 281 -9.09 -25.94 -0.70
C HIS A 281 -8.35 -25.46 -1.95
N LEU A 282 -7.67 -24.31 -1.85
CA LEU A 282 -6.86 -23.78 -2.95
C LEU A 282 -5.38 -24.21 -2.89
N GLY A 283 -4.92 -24.73 -1.75
CA GLY A 283 -3.54 -25.11 -1.52
C GLY A 283 -2.57 -24.00 -1.92
N GLN A 284 -1.58 -24.35 -2.74
CA GLN A 284 -0.50 -23.44 -3.17
C GLN A 284 -0.97 -22.26 -4.04
N ILE A 285 -2.14 -22.34 -4.70
CA ILE A 285 -2.67 -21.24 -5.52
C ILE A 285 -2.95 -20.00 -4.65
N ALA A 286 -3.31 -20.21 -3.37
CA ALA A 286 -3.46 -19.12 -2.40
C ALA A 286 -2.15 -18.32 -2.20
N GLY A 287 -1.00 -18.91 -2.52
CA GLY A 287 0.30 -18.23 -2.49
C GLY A 287 0.47 -17.13 -3.54
N ILE A 288 -0.45 -16.98 -4.50
CA ILE A 288 -0.49 -15.82 -5.40
C ILE A 288 -0.76 -14.53 -4.60
N ASP A 289 -1.52 -14.59 -3.51
CA ASP A 289 -1.79 -13.44 -2.65
C ASP A 289 -0.50 -12.90 -2.04
N THR A 290 0.40 -13.77 -1.58
CA THR A 290 1.73 -13.40 -1.10
C THR A 290 2.50 -12.57 -2.14
N ILE A 291 2.48 -12.99 -3.41
CA ILE A 291 3.14 -12.29 -4.52
C ILE A 291 2.45 -10.95 -4.79
N ALA A 292 1.12 -10.91 -4.83
CA ALA A 292 0.37 -9.69 -5.09
C ALA A 292 0.57 -8.63 -3.99
N ILE A 293 0.58 -9.06 -2.72
CA ILE A 293 0.74 -8.19 -1.56
C ILE A 293 2.16 -7.60 -1.51
N SER A 294 3.20 -8.41 -1.73
CA SER A 294 4.58 -7.92 -1.75
C SER A 294 4.86 -6.97 -2.91
N LEU A 295 4.14 -7.11 -4.04
CA LEU A 295 4.27 -6.23 -5.20
C LEU A 295 3.59 -4.87 -5.03
N PHE A 296 2.51 -4.79 -4.23
CA PHE A 296 1.70 -3.59 -4.07
C PHE A 296 2.50 -2.31 -3.77
N PRO A 297 3.42 -2.28 -2.78
CA PRO A 297 4.19 -1.09 -2.44
C PRO A 297 5.16 -0.62 -3.53
N ALA A 298 5.53 -1.50 -4.47
CA ALA A 298 6.32 -1.13 -5.63
C ALA A 298 5.47 -0.47 -6.72
N LEU A 299 4.21 -0.86 -6.85
CA LEU A 299 3.31 -0.35 -7.89
C LEU A 299 2.57 0.93 -7.49
N ASP A 300 2.25 1.12 -6.20
CA ASP A 300 1.53 2.30 -5.72
C ASP A 300 2.19 3.66 -6.04
N PRO A 301 3.53 3.85 -5.95
CA PRO A 301 4.13 5.14 -6.27
C PRO A 301 4.08 5.46 -7.78
N LEU A 302 3.93 4.46 -8.66
CA LEU A 302 4.06 4.64 -10.11
C LEU A 302 2.99 5.57 -10.71
N PRO A 303 1.69 5.45 -10.40
CA PRO A 303 0.70 6.42 -10.88
C PRO A 303 1.01 7.85 -10.48
N THR A 304 1.50 8.10 -9.26
CA THR A 304 1.88 9.46 -8.83
C THR A 304 3.06 9.98 -9.65
N ILE A 305 4.09 9.15 -9.86
CA ILE A 305 5.27 9.48 -10.67
C ILE A 305 4.88 9.78 -12.13
N PHE A 306 4.04 8.94 -12.74
CA PHE A 306 3.73 8.99 -14.18
C PHE A 306 2.47 9.79 -14.55
N VAL A 307 1.59 10.15 -13.62
CA VAL A 307 0.42 10.99 -13.95
C VAL A 307 0.72 12.47 -13.70
N ILE A 308 1.49 12.81 -12.67
CA ILE A 308 1.78 14.19 -12.32
C ILE A 308 2.80 14.78 -13.32
N LYS A 309 2.38 15.82 -14.06
CA LYS A 309 3.17 16.41 -15.15
C LYS A 309 4.55 16.90 -14.68
N ALA A 310 4.63 17.52 -13.50
CA ALA A 310 5.88 18.06 -12.96
C ALA A 310 6.94 16.94 -12.74
N TYR A 311 6.50 15.76 -12.30
CA TYR A 311 7.37 14.62 -12.02
C TYR A 311 7.83 13.96 -13.32
N ARG A 312 6.90 13.66 -14.22
CA ARG A 312 7.22 13.13 -15.56
C ARG A 312 8.22 13.98 -16.33
N LEU A 313 8.02 15.29 -16.36
CA LEU A 313 8.92 16.20 -17.08
C LEU A 313 10.33 16.21 -16.48
N THR A 314 10.44 16.02 -15.16
CA THR A 314 11.74 15.89 -14.49
C THR A 314 12.44 14.60 -14.93
N ILE A 315 11.72 13.47 -14.99
CA ILE A 315 12.27 12.19 -15.45
C ILE A 315 12.73 12.27 -16.90
N LEU A 316 11.89 12.80 -17.80
CA LEU A 316 12.22 12.98 -19.22
C LEU A 316 13.40 13.95 -19.40
N GLY A 317 13.46 15.02 -18.60
CA GLY A 317 14.57 15.96 -18.57
C GLY A 317 15.90 15.34 -18.12
N CYS A 318 15.87 14.45 -17.13
CA CYS A 318 17.05 13.69 -16.71
C CYS A 318 17.48 12.68 -17.79
N LEU A 319 16.56 11.93 -18.40
CA LEU A 319 16.86 10.97 -19.46
C LEU A 319 17.44 11.63 -20.72
N THR A 320 16.97 12.83 -21.06
CA THR A 320 17.49 13.61 -22.20
C THR A 320 18.84 14.24 -21.90
N LYS A 321 19.08 14.75 -20.68
CA LYS A 321 20.41 15.21 -20.25
C LYS A 321 21.44 14.07 -20.13
N CYS A 322 21.03 12.86 -19.74
CA CYS A 322 21.90 11.69 -19.75
C CYS A 322 22.23 11.20 -21.18
N ARG A 323 21.39 11.51 -22.17
CA ARG A 323 21.67 11.21 -23.60
C ARG A 323 22.57 12.24 -24.28
N VAL A 324 22.62 13.46 -23.78
CA VAL A 324 23.53 14.50 -24.28
C VAL A 324 24.65 14.67 -23.25
N ALA A 325 25.66 13.80 -23.34
CA ALA A 325 26.95 14.11 -22.72
C ALA A 325 27.41 15.49 -23.23
N PRO A 326 27.93 16.38 -22.38
CA PRO A 326 28.28 17.72 -22.81
C PRO A 326 29.40 17.63 -23.86
N LEU A 327 29.11 18.03 -25.10
CA LEU A 327 30.16 18.37 -26.04
C LEU A 327 31.06 19.41 -25.37
N SER A 328 32.33 19.06 -25.22
CA SER A 328 33.40 19.95 -24.79
C SER A 328 33.28 21.30 -25.50
N ARG A 329 33.09 22.37 -24.73
CA ARG A 329 33.13 23.75 -25.25
C ARG A 329 34.50 24.01 -25.86
N PRO A 330 34.61 24.54 -27.09
CA PRO A 330 35.85 25.12 -27.55
C PRO A 330 36.09 26.41 -26.75
N THR A 331 37.24 26.50 -26.10
CA THR A 331 37.80 27.72 -25.56
C THR A 331 38.07 28.69 -26.70
N SER A 332 37.34 29.81 -26.76
CA SER A 332 37.77 30.98 -27.54
C SER A 332 38.05 32.13 -26.58
N GLN A 333 39.34 32.43 -26.46
CA GLN A 333 39.92 33.58 -25.77
C GLN A 333 39.30 34.89 -26.26
N VAL A 334 39.06 35.81 -25.33
CA VAL A 334 38.77 37.22 -25.62
C VAL A 334 40.10 37.96 -25.71
N PRO A 335 40.40 38.72 -26.78
CA PRO A 335 41.42 39.76 -26.72
C PRO A 335 40.77 41.10 -26.38
N ASN A 336 41.24 41.71 -25.28
CA ASN A 336 41.02 43.12 -24.97
C ASN A 336 41.72 44.01 -26.01
N ALA A 337 40.97 44.91 -26.65
CA ALA A 337 41.54 46.14 -27.22
C ALA A 337 40.45 47.17 -27.56
N ILE A 338 40.54 48.33 -26.88
CA ILE A 338 40.37 49.69 -27.44
C ILE A 338 38.92 50.16 -27.77
N LEU A 339 38.37 51.04 -26.92
CA LEU A 339 38.19 52.46 -27.26
C LEU A 339 37.66 53.32 -26.10
N VAL A 340 38.39 54.40 -25.87
CA VAL A 340 38.15 55.51 -24.96
C VAL A 340 37.28 56.57 -25.67
N SER A 341 36.48 57.30 -24.86
CA SER A 341 35.87 58.62 -25.12
C SER A 341 34.60 58.68 -25.98
N VAL A 342 33.55 59.26 -25.39
CA VAL A 342 32.77 60.47 -25.79
C VAL A 342 31.50 60.42 -24.91
N ALA A 343 31.49 61.07 -23.74
CA ALA A 343 31.15 62.47 -23.48
C ALA A 343 29.66 62.69 -23.19
N ASN A 344 29.42 63.39 -22.08
CA ASN A 344 28.17 63.99 -21.62
C ASN A 344 27.29 64.57 -22.75
N MET A 345 25.99 64.28 -22.66
CA MET A 345 24.87 65.25 -22.75
C MET A 345 23.67 64.72 -21.98
#